data_AF-A0A1Q6E4M6-F1
#
_entry.id   AF-A0A1Q6E4M6-F1
#
_cell.length_a   1.000
_cell.length_b   1.000
_cell.length_c   1.000
_cell.angle_alpha   90.00
_cell.angle_beta   90.00
_cell.angle_gamma   90.00
#
_symmetry.space_group_name_H-M   'P 1'
#
loop_
_entity.id
_entity.type
_entity.pdbx_description
1 polymer ?
#
loop_
_entity_poly.entity_id
_entity_poly.type
_entity_poly.pdbx_seq_one_letter_code
_entity_poly.pdbx_strand_id
1 'polypeptide(L)' 'MAVKSKARHDLTLRSIKREIQAGRDVAYWLDKAYTHLDSGLFDESDIAEVEGLAAAYYDEDDRLYADLDVDSAEAAEAQ' A
#
# COMPACT_ATOMS: atom_id res chain seq x y z
N MET A 1 3.28 -15.35 27.74
CA MET A 1 3.98 -15.55 26.45
C MET A 1 2.95 -15.97 25.42
N ALA A 2 2.52 -15.03 24.58
CA ALA A 2 1.52 -15.32 23.56
C ALA A 2 2.20 -16.11 22.43
N VAL A 3 1.77 -17.35 22.25
CA VAL A 3 2.05 -18.10 21.03
C VAL A 3 1.43 -17.27 19.88
N LYS A 4 2.25 -16.46 19.18
CA LYS A 4 1.81 -15.84 17.93
C LYS A 4 1.38 -16.98 17.02
N SER A 5 0.08 -17.09 16.76
CA SER A 5 -0.42 -18.13 15.86
C SER A 5 0.11 -17.82 14.47
N LYS A 6 1.15 -18.55 14.04
CA LYS A 6 1.77 -18.42 12.73
C LYS A 6 0.74 -18.52 11.60
N ALA A 7 -0.26 -19.38 11.78
CA ALA A 7 -1.38 -19.50 10.85
C ALA A 7 -2.19 -18.20 10.72
N ARG A 8 -2.42 -17.49 11.83
CA ARG A 8 -3.11 -16.19 11.80
C ARG A 8 -2.26 -15.13 11.13
N HIS A 9 -0.97 -15.07 11.46
CA HIS A 9 0.00 -14.17 10.83
C HIS A 9 -0.03 -14.34 9.30
N ASP A 10 0.23 -15.56 8.82
CA ASP A 10 0.35 -15.86 7.40
C ASP A 10 -0.95 -15.58 6.63
N LEU A 11 -2.11 -15.90 7.24
CA LEU A 11 -3.41 -15.65 6.64
C LEU A 11 -3.71 -14.14 6.52
N THR A 12 -3.42 -13.38 7.58
CA THR A 12 -3.63 -11.93 7.61
C THR A 12 -2.71 -11.24 6.62
N LEU A 13 -1.42 -11.57 6.60
CA LEU A 13 -0.45 -10.99 5.67
C LEU A 13 -0.83 -11.28 4.22
N ARG A 14 -1.19 -12.53 3.90
CA ARG A 14 -1.66 -12.88 2.54
C ARG A 14 -2.91 -12.12 2.12
N SER A 15 -3.85 -11.92 3.05
CA SER A 15 -5.07 -11.16 2.75
C SER A 15 -4.74 -9.71 2.45
N ILE A 16 -3.96 -9.04 3.31
CA ILE A 16 -3.56 -7.63 3.11
C ILE A 16 -2.85 -7.44 1.77
N LYS A 17 -1.83 -8.27 1.48
CA LYS A 17 -1.08 -8.19 0.21
C LYS A 17 -1.99 -8.36 -1.01
N ARG A 18 -2.94 -9.29 -0.95
CA ARG A 18 -3.91 -9.53 -2.04
C ARG A 18 -4.83 -8.33 -2.26
N GLU A 19 -5.28 -7.68 -1.20
CA GLU A 19 -6.19 -6.53 -1.33
C GLU A 19 -5.48 -5.31 -1.91
N ILE A 20 -4.23 -5.06 -1.49
CA ILE A 20 -3.39 -3.99 -2.03
C ILE A 20 -3.07 -4.24 -3.51
N GLN A 21 -2.68 -5.46 -3.88
CA GLN A 21 -2.47 -5.83 -5.29
C GLN A 21 -3.72 -5.70 -6.15
N ALA A 22 -4.90 -5.76 -5.55
CA ALA A 22 -6.17 -5.54 -6.25
C ALA A 22 -6.59 -4.06 -6.27
N GLY A 23 -5.78 -3.15 -5.74
CA GLY A 23 -6.07 -1.71 -5.67
C GLY A 23 -7.27 -1.37 -4.79
N ARG A 24 -7.72 -2.28 -3.90
CA ARG A 24 -8.91 -2.04 -3.07
C ARG A 24 -8.51 -1.32 -1.79
N ASP A 25 -8.81 -0.03 -1.71
CA ASP A 25 -8.63 0.80 -0.51
C ASP A 25 -7.24 0.61 0.13
N VAL A 26 -6.20 0.88 -0.67
CA VAL A 26 -4.80 0.65 -0.30
C VAL A 26 -4.42 1.36 0.99
N ALA A 27 -4.91 2.59 1.18
CA ALA A 27 -4.70 3.37 2.39
C ALA A 27 -5.25 2.65 3.64
N TYR A 28 -6.47 2.11 3.57
CA TYR A 28 -7.06 1.34 4.67
C TYR A 28 -6.25 0.09 5.01
N TRP A 29 -5.80 -0.66 4.01
CA TRP A 29 -5.03 -1.89 4.27
C TRP A 29 -3.63 -1.62 4.80
N LEU A 30 -3.02 -0.49 4.41
CA LEU A 30 -1.76 -0.02 4.96
C LEU A 30 -1.91 0.35 6.44
N ASP A 31 -2.90 1.16 6.78
CA ASP A 31 -3.22 1.52 8.18
C ASP A 31 -3.50 0.30 9.05
N LYS A 32 -4.22 -0.69 8.50
CA LYS A 32 -4.48 -1.96 9.16
C LYS A 32 -3.22 -2.80 9.37
N ALA A 33 -2.27 -2.77 8.44
CA ALA A 33 -0.99 -3.46 8.60
C ALA A 33 -0.20 -2.84 9.77
N TYR A 34 -0.17 -1.52 9.87
CA TYR A 34 0.42 -0.79 11.00
C TYR A 34 -0.25 -1.11 12.33
N THR A 35 -1.58 -1.21 12.36
CA THR A 35 -2.30 -1.70 13.54
C THR A 35 -1.86 -3.11 13.96
N HIS A 36 -1.54 -3.97 12.98
CA HIS A 36 -1.04 -5.32 13.25
C HIS A 36 0.41 -5.35 13.73
N LEU A 37 1.24 -4.39 13.34
CA LEU A 37 2.57 -4.17 13.92
C LEU A 37 2.46 -3.83 15.41
N ASP A 38 1.58 -2.89 15.78
CA ASP A 38 1.36 -2.48 17.18
C ASP A 38 0.83 -3.64 18.06
N SER A 39 -0.04 -4.48 17.48
CA SER A 39 -0.53 -5.69 18.15
C SER A 39 0.54 -6.77 18.34
N GLY A 40 1.71 -6.59 17.71
CA GLY A 40 2.78 -7.57 17.61
C GLY A 40 2.41 -8.77 16.74
N LEU A 41 1.38 -8.70 15.90
CA LEU A 41 1.09 -9.76 14.92
C LEU A 41 2.11 -9.73 13.80
N PHE A 42 2.46 -8.54 13.31
CA PHE A 42 3.46 -8.29 12.27
C PHE A 42 4.78 -7.79 12.87
N ASP A 43 5.82 -7.83 12.06
CA ASP A 43 7.10 -7.18 12.29
C ASP A 43 7.42 -6.15 11.19
N GLU A 44 8.55 -5.47 11.33
CA GLU A 44 9.01 -4.44 10.39
C GLU A 44 9.24 -5.00 8.98
N SER A 45 9.61 -6.29 8.85
CA SER A 45 9.81 -6.92 7.54
C SER A 45 8.48 -7.12 6.83
N ASP A 46 7.45 -7.56 7.56
CA ASP A 46 6.10 -7.70 7.02
C ASP A 46 5.56 -6.35 6.53
N ILE A 47 5.80 -5.28 7.29
CA ILE A 47 5.40 -3.91 6.92
C ILE A 47 6.14 -3.45 5.67
N ALA A 48 7.45 -3.65 5.58
CA ALA A 48 8.23 -3.27 4.40
C ALA A 48 7.71 -3.97 3.12
N GLU A 49 7.29 -5.24 3.20
CA GLU A 49 6.68 -5.93 2.06
C GLU A 49 5.33 -5.32 1.65
N VAL A 50 4.51 -4.93 2.63
CA VAL A 50 3.20 -4.30 2.40
C VAL A 50 3.36 -2.89 1.81
N GLU A 51 4.31 -2.11 2.33
CA GLU A 51 4.66 -0.79 1.83
C GLU A 51 5.18 -0.84 0.40
N GLY A 52 6.02 -1.82 0.07
CA GLY A 52 6.51 -2.00 -1.31
C GLY A 52 5.37 -2.24 -2.31
N LEU A 53 4.33 -2.99 -1.92
CA LEU A 53 3.14 -3.18 -2.75
C LEU A 53 2.29 -1.91 -2.87
N ALA A 54 2.14 -1.15 -1.78
CA ALA A 54 1.41 0.10 -1.78
C ALA A 54 2.11 1.17 -2.62
N ALA A 55 3.43 1.28 -2.50
CA ALA A 55 4.24 2.18 -3.32
C ALA A 55 4.11 1.83 -4.80
N ALA A 56 4.21 0.55 -5.17
CA ALA A 56 4.01 0.12 -6.55
C ALA A 56 2.64 0.51 -7.10
N TYR A 57 1.58 0.38 -6.30
CA TYR A 57 0.24 0.83 -6.69
C TYR A 57 0.19 2.34 -6.96
N TYR A 58 0.74 3.16 -6.06
CA TYR A 58 0.74 4.62 -6.26
C TYR A 58 1.66 5.06 -7.40
N ASP A 59 2.79 4.39 -7.62
CA ASP A 59 3.66 4.64 -8.77
C ASP A 59 2.97 4.31 -10.10
N GLU A 60 2.13 3.26 -10.14
CA GLU A 60 1.30 2.91 -11.29
C GLU A 60 0.16 3.91 -11.49
N ASP A 61 -0.51 4.33 -10.41
CA ASP A 61 -1.58 5.31 -10.45
C ASP A 61 -1.06 6.69 -10.90
N ASP A 62 0.08 7.14 -10.38
CA ASP A 62 0.75 8.38 -10.78
C ASP A 62 1.07 8.39 -12.28
N ARG A 63 1.54 7.27 -12.85
CA ARG A 63 1.74 7.15 -14.31
C ARG A 63 0.45 7.27 -15.10
N LEU A 64 -0.66 6.71 -14.60
CA LEU A 64 -1.96 6.79 -15.27
C LEU A 64 -2.51 8.22 -15.28
N TYR A 65 -2.27 9.02 -14.24
CA TYR A 65 -2.66 10.42 -14.19
C TYR A 65 -1.68 11.36 -14.90
N ALA A 66 -0.38 11.06 -14.91
CA ALA A 66 0.62 11.83 -15.66
C ALA A 66 0.33 11.86 -17.17
N ASP A 67 -0.24 10.79 -17.72
CA ASP A 67 -0.69 10.73 -19.12
C ASP A 67 -1.96 11.58 -19.38
N LEU A 68 -2.73 11.92 -18.34
CA LEU A 68 -3.94 12.76 -18.43
C LEU A 68 -3.65 14.27 -18.25
N ASP A 69 -2.49 14.64 -17.69
CA ASP A 69 -2.11 16.02 -17.37
C ASP A 69 -1.28 16.73 -18.47
N VAL A 70 -1.25 16.21 -19.69
CA VAL A 70 -0.41 16.73 -20.80
C VAL A 70 -0.88 18.08 -21.39
N ASP A 71 -1.99 18.69 -20.96
CA ASP A 71 -2.54 19.89 -21.64
C ASP A 71 -2.83 21.15 -20.79
N SER A 72 -2.46 21.22 -19.50
CA SER A 72 -2.83 22.39 -18.66
C SER A 72 -1.69 23.30 -18.17
N ALA A 73 -0.42 22.94 -18.36
CA ALA A 73 0.70 23.73 -17.82
C ALA A 73 1.31 24.76 -18.80
N GLU A 74 0.98 24.74 -20.10
CA GLU A 74 1.63 25.61 -21.10
C GLU A 74 0.82 26.87 -21.48
N ALA A 75 -0.13 27.31 -20.65
CA ALA A 75 -0.96 28.50 -20.92
C ALA A 75 -0.59 29.77 -20.11
N ALA A 76 0.43 29.74 -19.25
CA ALA A 76 0.74 30.84 -18.34
C ALA A 76 2.03 31.63 -18.61
N GLU A 77 2.82 31.28 -19.63
CA GLU A 77 4.10 31.96 -19.93
C GLU A 77 4.21 32.56 -21.35
N ALA A 78 3.10 32.95 -21.95
CA ALA A 78 3.11 33.76 -23.17
C ALA A 78 2.40 35.11 -22.97
N GLN A 79 3.18 36.08 -22.47
CA GLN A 79 3.13 37.53 -22.76
C GLN A 79 1.91 38.36 -22.32
#